data_AF-A0A3D2VDF9-F1
#
_entry.id   AF-A0A3D2VDF9-F1
#
_cell.length_a   1.000
_cell.length_b   1.000
_cell.length_c   1.000
_cell.angle_alpha   90.00
_cell.angle_beta   90.00
_cell.angle_gamma   90.00
#
_symmetry.space_group_name_H-M   'P 1'
#
loop_
_entity.id
_entity.type
_entity.pdbx_description
1 polymer ?
#
loop_
_entity_poly.entity_id
_entity_poly.type
_entity_poly.pdbx_seq_one_letter_code
_entity_poly.pdbx_strand_id
1 'polypeptide(L)' 'MTRGPVNPSINEVLKLAAEFGMELSAHEAQVYCAGMAGVLKSYRRIEELPELRPEVKYPRTPGYRPAPEDNPYNAWYWR' A
#
# COMPACT_ATOMS: atom_id res chain seq x y z
N MET A 1 2.46 -8.78 -6.85
CA MET A 1 1.73 -7.58 -7.29
C MET A 1 0.65 -7.33 -6.27
N THR A 2 0.64 -6.16 -5.64
CA THR A 2 -0.32 -5.81 -4.59
C THR A 2 -1.72 -5.76 -5.22
N ARG A 3 -2.56 -6.73 -4.87
CA ARG A 3 -3.97 -6.69 -5.20
C ARG A 3 -4.51 -5.52 -4.38
N GLY A 4 -4.93 -4.44 -5.04
CA GLY A 4 -5.48 -3.25 -4.38
C GLY A 4 -6.63 -3.56 -3.42
N PRO A 5 -7.28 -2.56 -2.81
CA PRO A 5 -8.12 -2.76 -1.64
C PRO A 5 -9.23 -3.80 -1.89
N VAL A 6 -9.38 -4.72 -0.94
CA VAL A 6 -10.38 -5.79 -0.96
C VAL A 6 -11.63 -5.32 -0.25
N ASN A 7 -12.79 -5.85 -0.67
CA ASN A 7 -14.05 -5.51 -0.03
C ASN A 7 -14.04 -6.01 1.42
N PRO A 8 -14.37 -5.17 2.42
CA PRO A 8 -14.40 -5.61 3.81
C PRO A 8 -15.51 -6.63 4.02
N SER A 9 -15.28 -7.55 4.95
CA SER A 9 -16.30 -8.43 5.50
C SER A 9 -17.28 -7.65 6.38
N ILE A 10 -18.46 -8.24 6.61
CA ILE A 10 -19.49 -7.68 7.50
C ILE A 10 -18.90 -7.40 8.90
N ASN A 11 -18.06 -8.31 9.42
CA ASN A 11 -17.45 -8.15 10.73
C ASN A 11 -16.48 -6.96 10.79
N GLU A 12 -15.72 -6.71 9.72
CA GLU A 12 -14.83 -5.54 9.65
C GLU A 12 -15.62 -4.25 9.60
N VAL A 13 -16.75 -4.21 8.89
CA VAL A 13 -17.65 -3.04 8.87
C VAL A 13 -18.28 -2.79 10.23
N LEU A 14 -18.75 -3.83 10.92
CA LEU A 14 -19.29 -3.71 12.27
C LEU A 14 -18.24 -3.25 13.28
N LYS A 15 -17.00 -3.74 13.14
CA LYS A 15 -15.88 -3.31 14.00
C LYS A 15 -15.57 -1.83 13.79
N LEU A 16 -15.48 -1.39 12.53
CA LEU A 16 -15.29 0.03 12.20
C LEU A 16 -16.45 0.88 12.73
N ALA A 17 -17.69 0.42 12.57
CA ALA A 17 -18.85 1.12 13.12
C ALA A 17 -18.70 1.39 14.62
N ALA A 18 -18.33 0.37 15.39
CA ALA A 18 -18.10 0.50 16.83
C ALA A 18 -16.93 1.47 17.16
N GLU A 19 -15.83 1.41 16.40
CA GLU A 19 -14.68 2.32 16.57
C GLU A 19 -15.06 3.79 16.32
N PHE A 20 -16.02 4.04 15.44
CA PHE A 20 -16.52 5.38 15.12
C PHE A 20 -17.79 5.77 15.91
N GLY A 21 -18.22 4.97 16.89
CA GLY A 21 -19.39 5.26 17.72
C GLY A 21 -20.73 5.14 16.97
N MET A 22 -20.78 4.34 15.90
CA MET A 22 -21.99 4.05 15.14
C MET A 22 -22.56 2.69 15.54
N GLU A 23 -23.86 2.62 15.82
CA GLU A 23 -24.58 1.36 15.96
C GLU A 23 -25.07 0.90 14.58
N LEU A 24 -24.61 -0.27 14.13
CA LEU A 24 -25.07 -0.91 12.90
C LEU A 24 -25.54 -2.33 13.18
N SER A 25 -26.65 -2.69 12.55
CA SER A 25 -27.06 -4.08 12.41
C SER A 25 -26.22 -4.82 11.36
N ALA A 26 -26.20 -6.14 11.43
CA ALA A 26 -25.55 -6.98 10.41
C ALA A 26 -26.15 -6.77 9.00
N HIS A 27 -27.45 -6.45 8.92
CA HIS A 27 -28.12 -6.15 7.66
C HIS A 27 -27.61 -4.84 7.05
N GLU A 28 -27.51 -3.78 7.85
CA GLU A 28 -26.96 -2.49 7.38
C GLU A 28 -25.51 -2.65 6.96
N ALA A 29 -24.69 -3.36 7.75
CA ALA A 29 -23.31 -3.65 7.39
C ALA A 29 -23.20 -4.40 6.05
N GLN A 30 -24.13 -5.31 5.74
CA GLN A 30 -24.18 -5.98 4.45
C GLN A 30 -24.49 -5.01 3.29
N VAL A 31 -25.39 -4.04 3.50
CA VAL A 31 -25.67 -2.99 2.52
C VAL A 31 -24.42 -2.15 2.25
N TYR A 32 -23.69 -1.77 3.29
CA TYR A 32 -22.42 -1.05 3.14
C TYR A 32 -21.36 -1.88 2.40
N CYS A 33 -21.19 -3.16 2.73
CA CYS A 33 -20.32 -4.07 1.99
C CYS A 33 -20.68 -4.14 0.50
N ALA A 34 -21.96 -4.18 0.16
CA ALA A 34 -22.42 -4.21 -1.24
C ALA A 34 -22.12 -2.88 -1.96
N GLY A 35 -22.36 -1.74 -1.30
CA GLY A 35 -22.07 -0.41 -1.85
C GLY A 35 -20.59 -0.14 -2.09
N MET A 36 -19.72 -0.60 -1.18
CA MET A 36 -18.27 -0.42 -1.29
C MET A 36 -17.64 -1.21 -2.45
N ALA A 37 -18.22 -2.35 -2.84
CA ALA A 37 -17.67 -3.22 -3.87
C ALA A 37 -17.42 -2.49 -5.21
N GLY A 38 -18.32 -1.58 -5.60
CA GLY A 38 -18.18 -0.77 -6.81
C GLY A 38 -17.04 0.24 -6.73
N VAL A 39 -16.96 0.98 -5.61
CA VAL A 39 -15.94 2.00 -5.37
C VAL A 39 -14.54 1.38 -5.32
N LEU A 40 -14.38 0.27 -4.61
CA LEU A 40 -13.09 -0.42 -4.48
C LEU A 40 -12.62 -1.06 -5.79
N LYS A 41 -13.53 -1.35 -6.72
CA LYS A 41 -13.16 -1.75 -8.09
C LYS A 41 -12.47 -0.61 -8.83
N SER A 42 -12.89 0.63 -8.65
CA SER A 42 -12.25 1.80 -9.27
C SER A 42 -10.82 2.01 -8.76
N TYR A 43 -10.56 1.80 -7.47
CA TYR A 43 -9.19 1.86 -6.94
C TYR A 43 -8.29 0.77 -7.53
N ARG A 44 -8.80 -0.44 -7.72
CA ARG A 44 -8.03 -1.51 -8.38
C ARG A 44 -7.72 -1.21 -9.84
N ARG A 45 -8.58 -0.46 -10.53
CA ARG A 45 -8.31 0.01 -11.90
C ARG A 45 -7.10 0.96 -11.97
N ILE A 46 -6.83 1.73 -10.91
CA ILE A 46 -5.66 2.62 -10.86
C ILE A 46 -4.35 1.80 -10.89
N GLU A 47 -4.31 0.66 -10.21
CA GLU A 47 -3.14 -0.25 -10.23
C GLU A 47 -2.85 -0.84 -11.61
N GLU A 48 -3.84 -0.84 -12.51
CA GLU A 48 -3.68 -1.31 -13.90
C GLU A 48 -3.17 -0.21 -14.84
N LEU A 49 -3.11 1.05 -14.37
CA LEU A 49 -2.61 2.15 -15.17
C LEU A 49 -1.08 2.08 -15.28
N PRO A 50 -0.50 2.37 -16.46
CA PRO A 50 0.94 2.41 -16.61
C PRO A 50 1.53 3.52 -15.73
N GLU A 51 2.57 3.19 -14.98
CA GLU A 51 3.35 4.18 -14.25
C GLU A 51 4.21 4.99 -15.23
N LEU A 52 3.73 6.19 -15.60
CA LEU A 52 4.47 7.12 -16.45
C LEU A 52 5.57 7.78 -15.61
N ARG A 53 6.74 7.15 -15.56
CA ARG A 53 7.91 7.72 -14.90
C ARG A 53 8.61 8.72 -15.82
N PRO A 54 9.05 9.89 -15.31
CA PRO A 54 9.86 10.80 -16.09
C PRO A 54 11.21 10.15 -16.44
N GLU A 55 11.86 10.67 -17.47
CA GLU A 55 13.21 10.24 -17.83
C GLU A 55 14.18 10.44 -16.64
N VAL A 56 14.93 9.39 -16.30
CA VAL A 56 15.91 9.44 -15.21
C VAL A 56 17.20 10.08 -15.73
N LYS A 57 17.35 11.40 -15.52
CA LYS A 57 18.54 12.16 -15.95
C LYS A 57 19.83 11.80 -15.20
N TYR A 58 19.74 11.44 -13.92
CA TYR A 58 20.89 11.08 -13.07
C TYR A 58 20.61 9.76 -12.34
N PRO A 59 20.91 8.61 -12.95
CA PRO A 59 20.67 7.32 -12.32
C PRO A 59 21.54 7.18 -11.07
N ARG A 60 20.96 6.71 -9.97
CA ARG A 60 21.73 6.29 -8.81
C ARG A 60 22.46 5.02 -9.16
N THR A 61 23.78 5.06 -9.22
CA THR A 61 24.58 3.84 -9.27
C THR A 61 24.45 3.12 -7.93
N PRO A 62 24.35 1.78 -7.92
CA PRO A 62 24.09 1.04 -6.71
C PRO A 62 25.20 1.14 -5.68
N GLY A 63 26.35 1.78 -5.96
CA GLY A 63 27.51 1.83 -5.06
C GLY A 63 28.13 0.45 -4.84
N TYR A 64 29.01 0.33 -3.87
CA TYR A 64 29.61 -0.93 -3.44
C TYR A 64 29.91 -0.91 -1.94
N ARG A 65 30.07 -2.10 -1.36
CA ARG A 65 30.62 -2.23 -0.01
C ARG A 65 32.14 -2.06 -0.07
N PRO A 66 32.73 -1.06 0.60
CA PRO A 66 34.18 -0.86 0.58
C PRO A 66 34.94 -2.07 1.14
N ALA A 67 36.09 -2.36 0.55
CA ALA A 67 37.02 -3.36 1.09
C ALA A 67 37.65 -2.85 2.41
N PRO A 68 38.16 -3.74 3.28
CA PRO A 68 38.77 -3.33 4.55
C PRO A 68 39.91 -2.31 4.38
N GLU A 69 40.67 -2.41 3.29
CA GLU A 69 41.79 -1.52 2.96
C GLU A 69 41.31 -0.09 2.67
N ASP A 70 40.11 0.06 2.09
CA ASP A 70 39.47 1.33 1.76
C ASP A 70 38.54 1.85 2.87
N ASN A 71 38.38 1.10 3.97
CA ASN A 71 37.55 1.45 5.12
C ASN A 71 38.23 1.07 6.46
N PRO A 72 39.45 1.57 6.72
CA PRO A 72 40.27 1.12 7.85
C PRO A 72 39.64 1.45 9.22
N TYR A 73 38.80 2.49 9.27
CA TYR A 73 38.09 2.90 10.48
C TYR A 73 36.67 2.33 10.57
N ASN A 74 36.28 1.47 9.62
CA ASN A 74 34.93 0.92 9.50
C ASN A 74 33.82 2.02 9.53
N ALA A 75 34.13 3.20 9.00
CA ALA A 75 33.27 4.37 9.04
C ALA A 75 32.21 4.38 7.93
N TRP A 76 32.39 3.56 6.89
CA TRP A 76 31.48 3.46 5.75
C TRP A 76 30.82 2.09 5.64
N TYR A 77 29.50 2.05 5.53
CA TYR A 77 28.75 0.81 5.25
C TYR A 77 28.61 0.54 3.75
N TRP A 78 28.44 1.60 2.95
CA TRP A 78 28.19 1.53 1.51
C TRP A 78 28.64 2.83 0.84
N ARG A 79 29.35 2.75 -0.28
CA ARG A 79 29.97 3.88 -0.95
C ARG A 79 29.59 3.95 -2.42
#